data_AF-A0A2D5AF24-F1
#
_entry.id   AF-A0A2D5AF24-F1
#
_cell.length_a   1.000
_cell.length_b   1.000
_cell.length_c   1.000
_cell.angle_alpha   90.00
_cell.angle_beta   90.00
_cell.angle_gamma   90.00
#
_symmetry.space_group_name_H-M   'P 1'
#
loop_
_entity.id
_entity.type
_entity.pdbx_description
1 polymer ?
#
loop_
_entity_poly.entity_id
_entity_poly.type
_entity_poly.pdbx_seq_one_letter_code
_entity_poly.pdbx_strand_id
1 'polypeptide(L)'
;MDLPQHWSPPQPRFVTSSIHPTAFVHPSAIVDEGAVLYEGCKVWHFCHVMPEAVIGEGSSLGQNTFVARGVILGKNVKVQNNVSLYEGLTVEDDVFLGPSCVFTNVRNPRSAVNRRGEYEATLVKRGATIGANATIRCGVTLGAHSFVAAGAVVTEDVPDHALVMGVPAKHAGWMSAHGVQLAFDSEGRATCPESGQSYQLNNHEITPL
;
A
#
# COMPACT_ATOMS: atom_id res chain seq x y z
N MET A 1 -18.14 4.66 20.33
CA MET A 1 -18.33 4.80 18.87
C MET A 1 -17.25 5.75 18.39
N ASP A 2 -16.03 5.26 18.26
CA ASP A 2 -14.97 6.04 17.64
C ASP A 2 -15.07 5.79 16.13
N LEU A 3 -15.40 6.84 15.39
CA LEU A 3 -15.34 6.83 13.93
C LEU A 3 -13.93 6.35 13.52
N PRO A 4 -13.78 5.52 12.46
CA PRO A 4 -12.45 5.17 11.98
C PRO A 4 -11.69 6.47 11.74
N GLN A 5 -10.60 6.67 12.48
CA GLN A 5 -9.75 7.85 12.37
C GLN A 5 -9.44 8.06 10.89
N HIS A 6 -9.96 9.16 10.34
CA HIS A 6 -9.64 9.63 9.00
C HIS A 6 -8.12 9.61 8.87
N TRP A 7 -7.58 8.71 8.05
CA TRP A 7 -6.16 8.75 7.76
C TRP A 7 -5.90 10.10 7.09
N SER A 8 -5.02 10.89 7.70
CA SER A 8 -4.61 12.16 7.15
C SER A 8 -3.30 11.93 6.41
N PRO A 9 -3.24 12.19 5.10
CA PRO A 9 -1.98 12.06 4.37
C PRO A 9 -0.91 12.95 5.02
N PRO A 10 0.37 12.57 4.92
CA PRO A 10 1.46 13.48 5.29
C PRO A 10 1.27 14.79 4.50
N GLN A 11 0.99 15.88 5.21
CA GLN A 11 0.78 17.18 4.59
C GLN A 11 2.13 17.72 4.12
N PRO A 12 2.32 18.01 2.82
CA PRO A 12 3.56 18.57 2.32
C PRO A 12 3.79 19.88 3.04
N ARG A 13 4.69 19.88 4.03
CA ARG A 13 5.19 21.12 4.60
C ARG A 13 6.10 21.68 3.52
N PHE A 14 5.87 22.94 3.12
CA PHE A 14 6.78 23.66 2.24
C PHE A 14 8.11 23.86 2.97
N VAL A 15 8.94 22.82 3.02
CA VAL A 15 10.29 22.87 3.56
C VAL A 15 11.19 23.19 2.38
N THR A 16 12.06 24.19 2.57
CA THR A 16 13.07 24.60 1.60
C THR A 16 14.06 23.48 1.22
N SER A 17 14.06 22.37 1.98
CA SER A 17 14.67 21.10 1.61
C SER A 17 13.61 20.00 1.54
N SER A 18 13.44 19.41 0.37
CA SER A 18 12.45 18.35 0.15
C SER A 18 12.89 16.98 0.71
N ILE A 19 14.11 16.85 1.23
CA ILE A 19 14.63 15.61 1.83
C ILE A 19 15.03 15.88 3.28
N HIS A 20 14.46 15.12 4.23
CA HIS A 20 14.79 15.24 5.65
C HIS A 20 16.25 14.82 5.93
N PRO A 21 16.99 15.49 6.85
CA PRO A 21 18.40 15.19 7.12
C PRO A 21 18.71 13.76 7.59
N THR A 22 17.73 13.06 8.16
CA THR A 22 17.87 11.67 8.60
C THR A 22 17.43 10.64 7.56
N ALA A 23 16.90 11.09 6.42
CA ALA A 23 16.58 10.20 5.31
C ALA A 23 17.88 9.68 4.69
N PHE A 24 17.94 8.38 4.45
CA PHE A 24 19.02 7.74 3.71
C PHE A 24 18.64 7.66 2.23
N VAL A 25 19.49 8.19 1.36
CA VAL A 25 19.37 8.03 -0.09
C VAL A 25 20.66 7.41 -0.61
N HIS A 26 20.57 6.22 -1.18
CA HIS A 26 21.72 5.56 -1.77
C HIS A 26 22.28 6.40 -2.95
N PRO A 27 23.62 6.50 -3.14
CA PRO A 27 24.20 7.33 -4.20
C PRO A 27 23.78 6.96 -5.64
N SER A 28 23.25 5.76 -5.86
CA SER A 28 22.72 5.34 -7.16
C SER A 28 21.23 5.58 -7.35
N ALA A 29 20.53 6.08 -6.33
CA ALA A 29 19.14 6.50 -6.44
C ALA A 29 19.06 7.93 -7.00
N ILE A 30 17.99 8.19 -7.75
CA ILE A 30 17.67 9.51 -8.29
C ILE A 30 16.42 10.01 -7.57
N VAL A 31 16.53 11.13 -6.87
CA VAL A 31 15.39 11.81 -6.23
C VAL A 31 15.29 13.19 -6.87
N ASP A 32 14.24 13.40 -7.64
CA ASP A 32 14.04 14.64 -8.39
C ASP A 32 13.66 15.79 -7.44
N GLU A 33 14.01 17.02 -7.83
CA GLU A 33 13.64 18.22 -7.09
C GLU A 33 12.11 18.30 -6.90
N GLY A 34 11.68 18.58 -5.66
CA GLY A 34 10.26 18.64 -5.29
C GLY A 34 9.67 17.34 -4.75
N ALA A 35 10.41 16.22 -4.76
CA ALA A 35 10.03 15.01 -4.03
C ALA A 35 10.24 15.19 -2.53
N VAL A 36 9.26 14.82 -1.70
CA VAL A 36 9.28 14.99 -0.24
C VAL A 36 9.61 13.68 0.47
N LEU A 37 10.74 13.61 1.17
CA LEU A 37 11.15 12.47 2.00
C LEU A 37 11.17 12.90 3.47
N TYR A 38 10.35 12.25 4.30
CA TYR A 38 10.28 12.52 5.74
C TYR A 38 11.40 11.81 6.54
N GLU A 39 11.38 12.02 7.85
CA GLU A 39 12.33 11.45 8.80
C GLU A 39 12.48 9.92 8.65
N GLY A 40 13.73 9.45 8.70
CA GLY A 40 14.07 8.03 8.75
C GLY A 40 13.76 7.24 7.48
N CYS A 41 13.34 7.89 6.39
CA CYS A 41 13.11 7.23 5.12
C CYS A 41 14.39 6.56 4.60
N LYS A 42 14.25 5.44 3.89
CA LYS A 42 15.37 4.75 3.24
C LYS A 42 15.06 4.54 1.77
N VAL A 43 15.87 5.12 0.90
CA VAL A 43 15.81 4.94 -0.55
C VAL A 43 17.03 4.17 -1.00
N TRP A 44 16.83 2.90 -1.37
CA TRP A 44 17.90 1.98 -1.74
C TRP A 44 18.32 2.12 -3.22
N HIS A 45 19.25 1.27 -3.64
CA HIS A 45 19.89 1.30 -4.96
C HIS A 45 18.92 1.47 -6.12
N PHE A 46 19.27 2.35 -7.07
CA PHE A 46 18.59 2.50 -8.36
C PHE A 46 17.10 2.81 -8.27
N CYS A 47 16.64 3.39 -7.16
CA CYS A 47 15.30 3.96 -7.11
C CYS A 47 15.24 5.25 -7.93
N HIS A 48 14.06 5.57 -8.46
CA HIS A 48 13.76 6.89 -9.03
C HIS A 48 12.49 7.43 -8.41
N VAL A 49 12.59 8.57 -7.70
CA VAL A 49 11.48 9.25 -7.04
C VAL A 49 11.24 10.59 -7.75
N MET A 50 10.07 10.73 -8.37
CA MET A 50 9.68 11.91 -9.13
C MET A 50 9.20 13.08 -8.24
N PRO A 51 9.11 14.32 -8.78
CA PRO A 51 8.62 15.48 -8.03
C PRO A 51 7.22 15.27 -7.46
N GLU A 52 6.88 15.97 -6.38
CA GLU A 52 5.58 15.90 -5.69
C GLU A 52 5.24 14.54 -5.06
N ALA A 53 6.05 13.50 -5.27
CA ALA A 53 5.95 12.27 -4.50
C ALA A 53 6.21 12.55 -3.02
N VAL A 54 5.47 11.87 -2.14
CA VAL A 54 5.59 12.02 -0.69
C VAL A 54 5.91 10.67 -0.08
N ILE A 55 7.08 10.55 0.55
CA ILE A 55 7.55 9.35 1.25
C ILE A 55 7.50 9.61 2.75
N GLY A 56 6.48 9.07 3.42
CA GLY A 56 6.23 9.27 4.83
C GLY A 56 7.29 8.66 5.76
N GLU A 57 7.25 9.09 7.02
CA GLU A 57 8.22 8.78 8.07
C GLU A 57 8.53 7.28 8.18
N GLY A 58 9.83 6.93 8.22
CA GLY A 58 10.30 5.54 8.40
C GLY A 58 10.04 4.60 7.21
N SER A 59 9.45 5.07 6.12
CA SER A 59 9.19 4.24 4.94
C SER A 59 10.47 3.86 4.20
N SER A 60 10.48 2.67 3.59
CA SER A 60 11.66 2.11 2.92
C SER A 60 11.31 1.68 1.50
N LEU A 61 12.09 2.17 0.53
CA LEU A 61 12.00 1.84 -0.89
C LEU A 61 13.14 0.92 -1.30
N GLY A 62 12.83 -0.34 -1.56
CA GLY A 62 13.77 -1.37 -2.02
C GLY A 62 14.37 -1.07 -3.39
N GLN A 63 15.36 -1.86 -3.80
CA GLN A 63 16.09 -1.65 -5.05
C GLN A 63 15.15 -1.55 -6.26
N ASN A 64 15.45 -0.63 -7.18
CA ASN A 64 14.72 -0.46 -8.44
C ASN A 64 13.23 -0.15 -8.22
N THR A 65 12.90 0.56 -7.13
CA THR A 65 11.56 1.11 -6.93
C THR A 65 11.40 2.39 -7.74
N PHE A 66 10.31 2.49 -8.50
CA PHE A 66 9.92 3.72 -9.19
C PHE A 66 8.75 4.38 -8.45
N VAL A 67 8.83 5.68 -8.22
CA VAL A 67 7.75 6.46 -7.60
C VAL A 67 7.40 7.63 -8.49
N ALA A 68 6.21 7.59 -9.08
CA ALA A 68 5.71 8.62 -9.98
C ALA A 68 5.30 9.89 -9.22
N ARG A 69 5.05 10.96 -10.00
CA ARG A 69 4.58 12.25 -9.48
C ARG A 69 3.32 12.07 -8.64
N GLY A 70 3.27 12.77 -7.51
CA GLY A 70 2.08 12.88 -6.67
C GLY A 70 1.68 11.60 -5.93
N VAL A 71 2.44 10.50 -6.03
CA VAL A 71 2.22 9.31 -5.20
C VAL A 71 2.46 9.65 -3.74
N ILE A 72 1.55 9.19 -2.87
CA ILE A 72 1.64 9.40 -1.42
C ILE A 72 1.86 8.06 -0.73
N LEU A 73 2.95 7.95 0.02
CA LEU A 73 3.19 6.89 0.99
C LEU A 73 3.07 7.45 2.40
N GLY A 74 2.28 6.78 3.23
CA GLY A 74 2.18 7.03 4.66
C GLY A 74 3.45 6.65 5.42
N LYS A 75 3.30 6.49 6.72
CA LYS A 75 4.38 6.14 7.64
C LYS A 75 4.66 4.64 7.62
N ASN A 76 5.92 4.26 7.83
CA ASN A 76 6.35 2.86 7.98
C ASN A 76 5.90 1.94 6.82
N VAL A 77 5.75 2.50 5.61
CA VAL A 77 5.45 1.72 4.42
C VAL A 77 6.71 0.99 3.96
N LYS A 78 6.58 -0.32 3.75
CA LYS A 78 7.68 -1.17 3.29
C LYS A 78 7.47 -1.54 1.85
N VAL A 79 8.19 -0.87 0.96
CA VAL A 79 8.21 -1.18 -0.47
C VAL A 79 9.42 -2.06 -0.77
N GLN A 80 9.17 -3.30 -1.16
CA GLN A 80 10.23 -4.24 -1.52
C GLN A 80 10.75 -3.98 -2.94
N ASN A 81 11.77 -4.72 -3.36
CA ASN A 81 12.43 -4.49 -4.64
C ASN A 81 11.48 -4.61 -5.85
N ASN A 82 11.78 -3.83 -6.90
CA ASN A 82 11.12 -3.85 -8.22
C ASN A 82 9.63 -3.49 -8.20
N VAL A 83 9.18 -2.63 -7.29
CA VAL A 83 7.80 -2.14 -7.27
C VAL A 83 7.74 -0.79 -7.99
N SER A 84 6.80 -0.65 -8.93
CA SER A 84 6.53 0.63 -9.60
C SER A 84 5.23 1.22 -9.07
N LEU A 85 5.33 2.41 -8.48
CA LEU A 85 4.23 3.15 -7.87
C LEU A 85 3.82 4.28 -8.82
N TYR A 86 2.73 4.09 -9.54
CA TYR A 86 2.27 5.01 -10.57
C TYR A 86 1.35 6.11 -10.03
N GLU A 87 1.24 7.20 -10.80
CA GLU A 87 0.39 8.36 -10.48
C GLU A 87 -1.06 7.92 -10.19
N GLY A 88 -1.66 8.53 -9.16
CA GLY A 88 -2.98 8.17 -8.64
C GLY A 88 -2.96 7.12 -7.52
N LEU A 89 -1.78 6.64 -7.10
CA LEU A 89 -1.64 5.71 -5.99
C LEU A 89 -1.48 6.43 -4.65
N THR A 90 -2.34 6.10 -3.69
CA THR A 90 -2.22 6.48 -2.28
C THR A 90 -2.05 5.22 -1.44
N VAL A 91 -1.02 5.20 -0.61
CA VAL A 91 -0.70 4.10 0.30
C VAL A 91 -0.67 4.66 1.72
N GLU A 92 -1.55 4.17 2.58
CA GLU A 92 -1.63 4.57 3.97
C GLU A 92 -0.51 3.94 4.83
N ASP A 93 -0.55 4.21 6.12
CA ASP A 93 0.49 3.80 7.08
C ASP A 93 0.61 2.27 7.20
N ASP A 94 1.80 1.78 7.55
CA ASP A 94 2.09 0.37 7.88
C ASP A 94 1.81 -0.64 6.76
N VAL A 95 1.63 -0.18 5.52
CA VAL A 95 1.42 -1.05 4.36
C VAL A 95 2.70 -1.80 3.98
N PHE A 96 2.55 -3.07 3.60
CA PHE A 96 3.62 -3.88 3.03
C PHE A 96 3.38 -4.14 1.54
N LEU A 97 4.27 -3.65 0.69
CA LEU A 97 4.28 -3.92 -0.75
C LEU A 97 5.38 -4.95 -1.06
N GLY A 98 4.97 -6.21 -1.24
CA GLY A 98 5.86 -7.34 -1.48
C GLY A 98 6.69 -7.22 -2.76
N PRO A 99 7.77 -8.01 -2.88
CA PRO A 99 8.73 -7.85 -3.96
C PRO A 99 8.04 -8.07 -5.31
N SER A 100 8.29 -7.14 -6.22
CA SER A 100 7.75 -7.15 -7.59
C SER A 100 6.21 -7.20 -7.65
N CYS A 101 5.49 -6.76 -6.62
CA CYS A 101 4.06 -6.49 -6.80
C CYS A 101 3.87 -5.34 -7.81
N VAL A 102 2.76 -5.39 -8.54
CA VAL A 102 2.51 -4.55 -9.71
C VAL A 102 1.27 -3.72 -9.49
N PHE A 103 1.40 -2.42 -9.64
CA PHE A 103 0.27 -1.49 -9.75
C PHE A 103 0.06 -1.10 -11.21
N THR A 104 -1.17 -0.72 -11.53
CA THR A 104 -1.56 -0.12 -12.81
C THR A 104 -2.34 1.16 -12.53
N ASN A 105 -2.42 2.07 -13.50
CA ASN A 105 -3.20 3.30 -13.38
C ASN A 105 -4.12 3.58 -14.58
N VAL A 106 -3.99 2.82 -15.67
CA VAL A 106 -4.85 2.92 -16.86
C VAL A 106 -5.61 1.60 -17.02
N ARG A 107 -6.95 1.66 -17.08
CA ARG A 107 -7.81 0.46 -17.13
C ARG A 107 -7.70 -0.33 -18.44
N ASN A 108 -7.54 0.36 -19.55
CA ASN A 108 -7.59 -0.21 -20.90
C ASN A 108 -6.54 0.45 -21.82
N PRO A 109 -5.24 0.26 -21.53
CA PRO A 109 -4.17 0.89 -22.29
C PRO A 109 -4.08 0.33 -23.72
N ARG A 110 -3.82 1.21 -24.68
CA ARG A 110 -3.46 0.90 -26.07
C ARG A 110 -2.34 1.85 -26.49
N SER A 111 -1.27 1.34 -27.09
CA SER A 111 -0.10 2.16 -27.44
C SER A 111 -0.41 3.33 -28.38
N ALA A 112 -1.36 3.14 -29.30
CA ALA A 112 -1.82 4.19 -30.23
C ALA A 112 -2.77 5.22 -29.60
N VAL A 113 -3.24 4.99 -28.37
CA VAL A 113 -4.23 5.82 -27.69
C VAL A 113 -3.60 6.44 -26.45
N ASN A 114 -3.39 7.75 -26.48
CA ASN A 114 -2.88 8.48 -25.34
C ASN A 114 -3.99 8.61 -24.28
N ARG A 115 -3.78 7.98 -23.12
CA ARG A 115 -4.66 8.06 -21.94
C ARG A 115 -4.00 8.81 -20.77
N ARG A 116 -3.00 9.66 -21.03
CA ARG A 116 -2.43 10.54 -19.99
C ARG A 116 -3.54 11.44 -19.45
N GLY A 117 -3.69 11.47 -18.13
CA GLY A 117 -4.76 12.20 -17.45
C GLY A 117 -6.05 11.38 -17.22
N GLU A 118 -6.14 10.15 -17.74
CA GLU A 118 -7.24 9.21 -17.46
C GLU A 118 -6.80 8.16 -16.42
N TYR A 119 -6.01 8.57 -15.43
CA TYR A 119 -5.50 7.66 -14.41
C TYR A 119 -6.57 7.40 -13.35
N GLU A 120 -6.82 6.12 -13.07
CA GLU A 120 -7.75 5.72 -12.02
C GLU A 120 -7.00 5.56 -10.70
N ALA A 121 -7.50 6.25 -9.68
CA ALA A 121 -6.90 6.22 -8.36
C ALA A 121 -6.97 4.82 -7.74
N THR A 122 -5.90 4.43 -7.06
CA THR A 122 -5.86 3.19 -6.27
C THR A 122 -5.52 3.57 -4.83
N LEU A 123 -6.31 3.08 -3.89
CA LEU A 123 -6.09 3.32 -2.46
C LEU A 123 -5.71 2.02 -1.78
N VAL A 124 -4.58 2.02 -1.06
CA VAL A 124 -4.16 0.93 -0.21
C VAL A 124 -4.22 1.38 1.23
N LYS A 125 -5.21 0.89 1.97
CA LYS A 125 -5.47 1.31 3.35
C LYS A 125 -4.48 0.71 4.34
N ARG A 126 -4.45 1.31 5.53
CA ARG A 126 -3.48 1.06 6.59
C ARG A 126 -3.28 -0.43 6.88
N GLY A 127 -2.02 -0.83 7.02
CA GLY A 127 -1.65 -2.18 7.41
C GLY A 127 -1.97 -3.27 6.37
N ALA A 128 -2.46 -2.92 5.18
CA ALA A 128 -2.69 -3.90 4.13
C ALA A 128 -1.37 -4.52 3.67
N THR A 129 -1.43 -5.79 3.27
CA THR A 129 -0.30 -6.54 2.70
C THR A 129 -0.59 -6.91 1.26
N ILE A 130 0.31 -6.52 0.36
CA ILE A 130 0.32 -6.95 -1.03
C ILE A 130 1.44 -7.98 -1.18
N GLY A 131 1.07 -9.23 -1.42
CA GLY A 131 2.02 -10.33 -1.56
C GLY A 131 2.97 -10.16 -2.74
N ALA A 132 4.09 -10.90 -2.68
CA ALA A 132 5.08 -10.93 -3.76
C ALA A 132 4.43 -11.22 -5.11
N ASN A 133 4.80 -10.44 -6.14
CA ASN A 133 4.31 -10.61 -7.51
C ASN A 133 2.77 -10.56 -7.68
N ALA A 134 2.03 -10.02 -6.70
CA ALA A 134 0.60 -9.75 -6.87
C ALA A 134 0.39 -8.55 -7.81
N THR A 135 -0.69 -8.55 -8.60
CA THR A 135 -1.03 -7.46 -9.52
C THR A 135 -2.34 -6.80 -9.10
N ILE A 136 -2.34 -5.48 -9.00
CA ILE A 136 -3.48 -4.67 -8.60
C ILE A 136 -3.99 -3.87 -9.82
N ARG A 137 -5.22 -4.16 -10.25
CA ARG A 137 -5.89 -3.35 -11.28
C ARG A 137 -6.18 -1.96 -10.72
N CYS A 138 -5.98 -0.93 -11.51
CA CYS A 138 -6.33 0.45 -11.14
C CYS A 138 -7.82 0.61 -10.77
N GLY A 139 -8.11 1.66 -10.00
CA GLY A 139 -9.47 2.01 -9.62
C GLY A 139 -10.05 1.15 -8.48
N VAL A 140 -9.22 0.38 -7.77
CA VAL A 140 -9.67 -0.45 -6.63
C VAL A 140 -9.16 0.11 -5.31
N THR A 141 -9.89 -0.21 -4.24
CA THR A 141 -9.49 0.03 -2.86
C THR A 141 -9.12 -1.29 -2.20
N LEU A 142 -7.95 -1.35 -1.57
CA LEU A 142 -7.53 -2.45 -0.71
C LEU A 142 -7.78 -2.04 0.74
N GLY A 143 -8.63 -2.80 1.43
CA GLY A 143 -9.08 -2.56 2.80
C GLY A 143 -7.96 -2.58 3.83
N ALA A 144 -8.21 -1.95 4.99
CA ALA A 144 -7.27 -1.91 6.11
C ALA A 144 -6.98 -3.34 6.58
N HIS A 145 -5.71 -3.67 6.79
CA HIS A 145 -5.26 -5.01 7.16
C HIS A 145 -5.68 -6.14 6.20
N SER A 146 -6.15 -5.81 4.99
CA SER A 146 -6.39 -6.82 3.96
C SER A 146 -5.07 -7.49 3.55
N PHE A 147 -5.17 -8.72 3.06
CA PHE A 147 -4.02 -9.53 2.70
C PHE A 147 -4.23 -10.11 1.31
N VAL A 148 -3.49 -9.56 0.34
CA VAL A 148 -3.43 -10.09 -1.02
C VAL A 148 -2.32 -11.13 -1.08
N ALA A 149 -2.67 -12.39 -1.33
CA ALA A 149 -1.69 -13.46 -1.43
C ALA A 149 -0.69 -13.23 -2.59
N ALA A 150 0.47 -13.86 -2.49
CA ALA A 150 1.49 -13.82 -3.54
C ALA A 150 0.91 -14.30 -4.89
N GLY A 151 1.26 -13.59 -5.98
CA GLY A 151 0.81 -13.91 -7.34
C GLY A 151 -0.67 -13.67 -7.63
N ALA A 152 -1.46 -13.14 -6.69
CA ALA A 152 -2.88 -12.87 -6.92
C ALA A 152 -3.09 -11.68 -7.86
N VAL A 153 -4.19 -11.69 -8.63
CA VAL A 153 -4.58 -10.58 -9.52
C VAL A 153 -5.87 -9.96 -9.00
N VAL A 154 -5.76 -8.82 -8.33
CA VAL A 154 -6.89 -8.10 -7.76
C VAL A 154 -7.60 -7.30 -8.84
N THR A 155 -8.90 -7.55 -8.96
CA THR A 155 -9.77 -6.93 -9.97
C THR A 155 -10.98 -6.24 -9.38
N GLU A 156 -11.15 -6.23 -8.06
CA GLU A 156 -12.28 -5.63 -7.35
C GLU A 156 -11.78 -5.14 -5.99
N ASP A 157 -12.55 -4.29 -5.32
CA ASP A 157 -12.22 -3.83 -3.98
C ASP A 157 -12.06 -5.01 -3.01
N VAL A 158 -11.11 -4.90 -2.10
CA VAL A 158 -10.84 -5.91 -1.07
C VAL A 158 -11.30 -5.36 0.28
N PRO A 159 -12.22 -6.04 0.99
CA PRO A 159 -12.68 -5.57 2.30
C PRO A 159 -11.55 -5.51 3.33
N ASP A 160 -11.75 -4.72 4.38
CA ASP A 160 -10.86 -4.68 5.54
C ASP A 160 -10.68 -6.11 6.10
N HIS A 161 -9.45 -6.46 6.49
CA HIS A 161 -9.06 -7.79 6.98
C HIS A 161 -9.23 -8.96 6.00
N ALA A 162 -9.76 -8.78 4.79
CA ALA A 162 -9.97 -9.91 3.88
C ALA A 162 -8.66 -10.50 3.37
N LEU A 163 -8.56 -11.83 3.37
CA LEU A 163 -7.55 -12.59 2.65
C LEU A 163 -8.08 -12.89 1.24
N VAL A 164 -7.35 -12.48 0.20
CA VAL A 164 -7.70 -12.78 -1.20
C VAL A 164 -6.56 -13.48 -1.93
N MET A 165 -6.87 -14.42 -2.80
CA MET A 165 -5.87 -15.18 -3.56
C MET A 165 -6.39 -15.63 -4.93
N GLY A 166 -5.47 -15.94 -5.86
CA GLY A 166 -5.78 -16.48 -7.18
C GLY A 166 -5.86 -15.44 -8.31
N VAL A 167 -6.20 -15.92 -9.51
CA VAL A 167 -6.29 -15.12 -10.74
C VAL A 167 -7.62 -15.43 -11.46
N PRO A 168 -8.62 -14.54 -11.39
CA PRO A 168 -8.67 -13.33 -10.56
C PRO A 168 -8.72 -13.67 -9.06
N ALA A 169 -8.30 -12.72 -8.22
CA ALA A 169 -8.30 -12.89 -6.78
C ALA A 169 -9.73 -13.07 -6.25
N LYS A 170 -9.91 -14.03 -5.35
CA LYS A 170 -11.17 -14.30 -4.65
C LYS A 170 -10.93 -14.40 -3.16
N HIS A 171 -11.95 -14.05 -2.38
CA HIS A 171 -11.94 -14.15 -0.92
C HIS A 171 -11.65 -15.59 -0.49
N ALA A 172 -10.68 -15.75 0.42
CA ALA A 172 -10.23 -17.03 0.95
C ALA A 172 -10.26 -17.10 2.49
N GLY A 173 -10.65 -16.00 3.15
CA GLY A 173 -10.74 -15.93 4.60
C GLY A 173 -10.46 -14.53 5.10
N TRP A 174 -10.07 -14.45 6.37
CA TRP A 174 -9.83 -13.19 7.06
C TRP A 174 -8.51 -13.24 7.81
N MET A 175 -7.83 -12.10 7.92
CA MET A 175 -6.55 -11.95 8.59
C MET A 175 -6.69 -10.97 9.76
N SER A 176 -6.04 -11.27 10.87
CA SER A 176 -5.86 -10.32 11.96
C SER A 176 -4.93 -9.18 11.52
N ALA A 177 -4.96 -8.07 12.24
CA ALA A 177 -3.97 -6.99 12.04
C ALA A 177 -2.52 -7.46 12.28
N HIS A 178 -2.31 -8.61 12.93
CA HIS A 178 -1.00 -9.22 13.15
C HIS A 178 -0.54 -10.11 11.98
N GLY A 179 -1.38 -10.32 10.97
CA GLY A 179 -1.04 -11.17 9.81
C GLY A 179 -1.30 -12.66 10.02
N VAL A 180 -2.21 -13.02 10.94
CA VAL A 180 -2.62 -14.42 11.17
C VAL A 180 -4.04 -14.65 10.67
N GLN A 181 -4.28 -15.77 9.99
CA GLN A 181 -5.63 -16.11 9.54
C GLN A 181 -6.56 -16.36 10.72
N LEU A 182 -7.71 -15.68 10.72
CA LEU A 182 -8.73 -15.78 11.75
C LEU A 182 -9.68 -16.96 11.47
N ALA A 183 -9.86 -17.80 12.48
CA ALA A 183 -10.88 -18.84 12.49
C ALA A 183 -12.05 -18.37 13.37
N PHE A 184 -13.15 -18.00 12.73
CA PHE A 184 -14.36 -17.54 13.42
C PHE A 184 -15.21 -18.72 13.90
N ASP A 185 -15.71 -18.62 15.13
CA ASP A 185 -16.68 -19.56 15.69
C ASP A 185 -18.10 -19.34 15.12
N SER A 186 -19.07 -20.14 15.58
CA SER A 186 -20.47 -20.02 15.16
C SER A 186 -21.15 -18.70 15.55
N GLU A 187 -20.57 -17.94 16.48
CA GLU A 187 -21.03 -16.62 16.90
C GLU A 187 -20.27 -15.49 16.18
N GLY A 188 -19.41 -15.83 15.22
CA GLY A 188 -18.61 -14.86 14.48
C GLY A 188 -17.49 -14.24 15.30
N ARG A 189 -17.00 -14.89 16.36
CA ARG A 189 -15.84 -14.42 17.13
C ARG A 189 -14.57 -15.18 16.78
N ALA A 190 -13.45 -14.46 16.74
CA ALA A 190 -12.12 -15.04 16.58
C ALA A 190 -11.11 -14.28 17.45
N THR A 191 -10.11 -14.98 17.97
CA THR A 191 -8.97 -14.39 18.67
C THR A 191 -7.71 -14.70 17.89
N CYS A 192 -6.92 -13.66 17.59
CA CYS A 192 -5.60 -13.84 17.00
C CYS A 192 -4.71 -14.60 17.99
N PRO A 193 -4.15 -15.75 17.61
CA PRO A 193 -3.37 -16.58 18.54
C PRO A 193 -2.02 -15.95 18.91
N GLU A 194 -1.50 -15.03 18.09
CA GLU A 194 -0.20 -14.39 18.34
C GLU A 194 -0.34 -13.08 19.14
N SER A 195 -1.34 -12.25 18.81
CA SER A 195 -1.51 -10.95 19.48
C SER A 195 -2.52 -10.97 20.63
N GLY A 196 -3.35 -12.01 20.73
CA GLY A 196 -4.47 -12.07 21.69
C GLY A 196 -5.64 -11.13 21.39
N GLN A 197 -5.56 -10.31 20.32
CA GLN A 197 -6.65 -9.42 19.91
C GLN A 197 -7.85 -10.23 19.43
N SER A 198 -9.03 -9.90 19.96
CA SER A 198 -10.29 -10.51 19.53
C SER A 198 -10.98 -9.69 18.45
N TYR A 199 -11.81 -10.37 17.66
CA TYR A 199 -12.51 -9.81 16.51
C TYR A 199 -13.93 -10.36 16.46
N GLN A 200 -14.85 -9.55 15.96
CA GLN A 200 -16.22 -9.91 15.62
C GLN A 200 -16.43 -9.77 14.11
N LEU A 201 -16.98 -10.81 13.49
CA LEU A 201 -17.42 -10.83 12.09
C LEU A 201 -18.95 -10.69 12.05
N ASN A 202 -19.43 -9.62 11.44
CA ASN A 202 -20.86 -9.36 11.21
C ASN A 202 -21.06 -8.96 9.75
N ASN A 203 -21.91 -9.67 8.99
CA ASN A 203 -22.24 -9.33 7.60
C ASN A 203 -21.01 -9.06 6.70
N HIS A 204 -19.96 -9.88 6.81
CA HIS A 204 -18.68 -9.70 6.09
C HIS A 204 -17.87 -8.46 6.48
N GLU A 205 -18.13 -7.88 7.63
CA GLU A 205 -17.33 -6.81 8.22
C GLU A 205 -16.67 -7.31 9.50
N ILE A 206 -15.37 -7.05 9.64
CA ILE A 206 -14.61 -7.38 10.84
C ILE A 206 -14.43 -6.13 11.70
N THR A 207 -14.74 -6.26 12.99
CA THR A 207 -14.47 -5.23 14.00
C THR A 207 -13.60 -5.81 15.11
N PRO A 208 -12.47 -5.18 15.47
CA PRO A 208 -11.73 -5.53 16.67
C PRO A 208 -12.60 -5.33 17.93
N LEU A 209 -12.49 -6.26 18.88
CA LEU A 209 -13.19 -6.25 20.17
C LEU A 209 -12.33 -5.69 21.30
#